data_AF-A0A3C1T4G6-F1
#
_entry.id   AF-A0A3C1T4G6-F1
#
_cell.length_a   1.000
_cell.length_b   1.000
_cell.length_c   1.000
_cell.angle_alpha   90.00
_cell.angle_beta   90.00
_cell.angle_gamma   90.00
#
_symmetry.space_group_name_H-M   'P 1'
#
loop_
_entity.id
_entity.type
_entity.pdbx_description
1 polymer ?
#
loop_
_entity_poly.entity_id
_entity_poly.type
_entity_poly.pdbx_seq_one_letter_code
_entity_poly.pdbx_strand_id
1 'polypeptide(L)'
;MQATLNTSKRIESIDIVRGLAMVIMALDHVRDFFHISANTGDPLDLASTTPVLYATRWITHFCAPIFVFLSGASIYLQSLRKTKKELSAFLIKRGLWLIFAEFVIISFAWTFDPLLHVIVMQVIWAIGISMVLLGLLIHLPYRFILVLGIIIVFGHNLLDIPESAPGFKPNFWWDLFHTGFFKVYTISPNHFLLMIYPFVAWTGLMLLGYCAGILFTAKFSSAQRRKILYYTGFGLIALFIVVRFINSYGDPFPWSQQKNGSYTFLSFMKV
;
A
#
# COMPACT_ATOMS: atom_id res chain seq x y z
N MET A 1 -35.35 -3.66 -33.34
CA MET A 1 -33.93 -3.92 -33.03
C MET A 1 -33.60 -3.29 -31.69
N GLN A 2 -33.56 -4.09 -30.63
CA GLN A 2 -33.09 -3.64 -29.32
C GLN A 2 -31.57 -3.44 -29.40
N ALA A 3 -31.11 -2.22 -29.14
CA ALA A 3 -29.69 -1.93 -29.00
C ALA A 3 -29.15 -2.77 -27.83
N THR A 4 -28.31 -3.74 -28.16
CA THR A 4 -27.53 -4.51 -27.21
C THR A 4 -26.71 -3.54 -26.35
N LEU A 5 -27.00 -3.52 -25.06
CA LEU A 5 -26.28 -2.74 -24.05
C LEU A 5 -24.78 -3.05 -24.20
N ASN A 6 -24.01 -2.03 -24.57
CA ASN A 6 -22.55 -2.08 -24.68
C ASN A 6 -21.99 -2.80 -23.45
N THR A 7 -21.40 -3.98 -23.68
CA THR A 7 -20.65 -4.72 -22.67
C THR A 7 -19.66 -3.76 -22.05
N SER A 8 -19.72 -3.62 -20.72
CA SER A 8 -18.82 -2.79 -19.93
C SER A 8 -17.36 -3.07 -20.32
N LYS A 9 -16.80 -2.25 -21.21
CA LYS A 9 -15.38 -2.35 -21.57
C LYS A 9 -14.56 -2.15 -20.31
N ARG A 10 -13.73 -3.14 -19.99
CA ARG A 10 -12.70 -3.02 -18.95
C ARG A 10 -11.75 -1.90 -19.35
N ILE A 11 -11.17 -1.25 -18.35
CA ILE A 11 -10.22 -0.17 -18.58
C ILE A 11 -8.83 -0.78 -18.69
N GLU A 12 -8.42 -1.02 -19.94
CA GLU A 12 -7.18 -1.70 -20.28
C GLU A 12 -5.95 -1.11 -19.57
N SER A 13 -5.84 0.22 -19.49
CA SER A 13 -4.72 0.88 -18.82
C SER A 13 -4.60 0.52 -17.33
N ILE A 14 -5.73 0.31 -16.63
CA ILE A 14 -5.73 -0.12 -15.22
C ILE A 14 -5.28 -1.59 -15.14
N ASP A 15 -5.78 -2.43 -16.04
CA ASP A 15 -5.43 -3.85 -16.06
C ASP A 15 -3.95 -4.07 -16.40
N ILE A 16 -3.38 -3.30 -17.33
CA ILE A 16 -1.94 -3.33 -17.68
C ILE A 16 -1.07 -2.94 -16.48
N VAL A 17 -1.36 -1.81 -15.82
CA VAL A 17 -0.54 -1.35 -14.68
C VAL A 17 -0.61 -2.36 -13.52
N ARG A 18 -1.79 -2.92 -13.25
CA ARG A 18 -1.94 -4.00 -12.26
C ARG A 18 -1.14 -5.25 -12.66
N GLY A 19 -1.21 -5.65 -13.93
CA GLY A 19 -0.45 -6.79 -14.46
C GLY A 19 1.05 -6.61 -14.31
N LEU A 20 1.56 -5.42 -14.67
CA LEU A 20 2.96 -5.06 -14.50
C LEU A 20 3.38 -5.12 -13.03
N ALA A 21 2.56 -4.58 -12.12
CA ALA A 21 2.83 -4.66 -10.69
C ALA A 21 2.89 -6.11 -10.17
N MET A 22 2.07 -7.04 -10.67
CA MET A 22 2.18 -8.47 -10.31
C MET A 22 3.51 -9.07 -10.75
N VAL A 23 3.90 -8.82 -12.00
CA VAL A 23 5.13 -9.38 -12.57
C VAL A 23 6.35 -8.85 -11.83
N ILE A 24 6.38 -7.55 -11.53
CA ILE A 24 7.48 -6.94 -10.76
C ILE A 24 7.47 -7.44 -9.32
N MET A 25 6.30 -7.54 -8.66
CA MET A 25 6.20 -8.06 -7.28
C MET A 25 6.73 -9.49 -7.14
N ALA A 26 6.57 -10.33 -8.18
CA ALA A 26 7.14 -11.67 -8.18
C ALA A 26 8.67 -11.68 -8.02
N LEU A 27 9.37 -10.63 -8.48
CA LEU A 27 10.81 -10.49 -8.26
C LEU A 27 11.17 -10.40 -6.77
N ASP A 28 10.37 -9.66 -5.98
CA ASP A 28 10.57 -9.50 -4.54
C ASP A 28 10.44 -10.84 -3.83
N HIS A 29 9.33 -11.54 -4.11
CA HIS A 29 9.06 -12.84 -3.50
C HIS A 29 10.07 -13.91 -3.93
N VAL A 30 10.53 -13.92 -5.19
CA VAL A 30 11.60 -14.82 -5.61
C VAL A 30 12.90 -14.52 -4.87
N ARG A 31 13.26 -13.24 -4.68
CA ARG A 31 14.44 -12.90 -3.88
C ARG A 31 14.34 -13.48 -2.47
N ASP A 32 13.18 -13.38 -1.82
CA ASP A 32 12.97 -13.83 -0.44
C ASP A 32 13.28 -15.33 -0.22
N PHE A 33 13.13 -16.16 -1.26
CA PHE A 33 13.42 -17.60 -1.20
C PHE A 33 14.79 -18.01 -1.75
N PHE A 34 15.31 -17.30 -2.75
CA PHE A 34 16.48 -17.76 -3.51
C PHE A 34 17.76 -16.97 -3.23
N HIS A 35 17.67 -15.75 -2.68
CA HIS A 35 18.86 -14.95 -2.41
C HIS A 35 19.51 -15.40 -1.08
N ILE A 36 20.83 -15.60 -1.08
CA ILE A 36 21.56 -16.17 0.07
C ILE A 36 21.41 -15.35 1.36
N SER A 37 21.26 -14.03 1.24
CA SER A 37 21.07 -13.11 2.37
C SER A 37 19.63 -12.65 2.56
N ALA A 38 18.65 -13.29 1.91
CA ALA A 38 17.29 -12.77 1.83
C ALA A 38 16.63 -12.50 3.19
N ASN A 39 16.87 -13.40 4.16
CA ASN A 39 16.30 -13.32 5.51
C ASN A 39 17.30 -12.80 6.56
N THR A 40 18.53 -12.47 6.16
CA THR A 40 19.62 -12.10 7.08
C THR A 40 20.25 -10.74 6.79
N GLY A 41 19.98 -10.15 5.63
CA GLY A 41 20.47 -8.83 5.25
C GLY A 41 19.39 -7.96 4.63
N ASP A 42 19.51 -6.64 4.81
CA ASP A 42 18.68 -5.66 4.13
C ASP A 42 19.24 -5.38 2.72
N PRO A 43 18.51 -5.71 1.63
CA PRO A 43 18.97 -5.39 0.27
C PRO A 43 19.08 -3.87 0.00
N LEU A 44 18.55 -3.01 0.88
CA LEU A 44 18.71 -1.56 0.84
C LEU A 44 19.80 -1.04 1.80
N ASP A 45 20.54 -1.91 2.50
CA ASP A 45 21.67 -1.49 3.32
C ASP A 45 22.85 -1.07 2.42
N LEU A 46 23.17 0.21 2.43
CA LEU A 46 24.20 0.80 1.55
C LEU A 46 25.63 0.32 1.90
N ALA A 47 25.83 -0.22 3.11
CA ALA A 47 27.11 -0.78 3.52
C ALA A 47 27.39 -2.13 2.82
N SER A 48 26.34 -2.94 2.62
CA SER A 48 26.45 -4.33 2.15
C SER A 48 25.86 -4.57 0.76
N THR A 49 25.00 -3.69 0.26
CA THR A 49 24.27 -3.88 -1.00
C THR A 49 25.10 -3.56 -2.25
N THR A 50 24.62 -4.10 -3.37
CA THR A 50 25.07 -3.74 -4.73
C THR A 50 23.95 -2.98 -5.44
N PRO A 51 24.25 -2.12 -6.44
CA PRO A 51 23.21 -1.40 -7.18
C PRO A 51 22.14 -2.31 -7.81
N VAL A 52 22.52 -3.51 -8.25
CA VAL A 52 21.58 -4.48 -8.84
C VAL A 52 20.66 -5.07 -7.76
N LEU A 53 21.21 -5.51 -6.62
CA LEU A 53 20.43 -6.03 -5.50
C LEU A 53 19.49 -4.97 -4.90
N TYR A 54 20.00 -3.74 -4.75
CA TYR A 54 19.19 -2.59 -4.36
C TYR A 54 18.03 -2.39 -5.32
N ALA A 55 18.29 -2.42 -6.64
CA ALA A 55 17.26 -2.19 -7.65
C ALA A 55 16.15 -3.25 -7.61
N THR A 56 16.48 -4.54 -7.37
CA THR A 56 15.45 -5.59 -7.28
C THR A 56 14.48 -5.38 -6.12
N ARG A 57 14.96 -4.82 -5.00
CA ARG A 57 14.10 -4.44 -3.87
C ARG A 57 13.41 -3.09 -4.09
N TRP A 58 14.11 -2.10 -4.62
CA TRP A 58 13.58 -0.75 -4.72
C TRP A 58 12.42 -0.65 -5.71
N ILE A 59 12.50 -1.30 -6.88
CA ILE A 59 11.40 -1.27 -7.86
C ILE A 59 10.12 -1.95 -7.37
N THR A 60 10.23 -2.86 -6.40
CA THR A 60 9.08 -3.60 -5.87
C THR A 60 8.34 -2.84 -4.78
N HIS A 61 8.93 -1.75 -4.23
CA HIS A 61 8.27 -0.87 -3.25
C HIS A 61 6.97 -0.27 -3.78
N PHE A 62 6.89 -0.03 -5.09
CA PHE A 62 5.72 0.56 -5.72
C PHE A 62 4.57 -0.44 -5.88
N CYS A 63 4.84 -1.75 -5.87
CA CYS A 63 3.88 -2.77 -6.28
C CYS A 63 2.65 -2.81 -5.36
N ALA A 64 2.85 -3.00 -4.05
CA ALA A 64 1.73 -3.03 -3.10
C ALA A 64 0.93 -1.72 -3.09
N PRO A 65 1.55 -0.52 -3.03
CA PRO A 65 0.84 0.76 -3.11
C PRO A 65 -0.02 0.90 -4.38
N ILE A 66 0.52 0.56 -5.55
CA ILE A 66 -0.22 0.56 -6.83
C ILE A 66 -1.46 -0.32 -6.72
N PHE A 67 -1.34 -1.52 -6.14
CA PHE A 67 -2.46 -2.42 -5.96
C PHE A 67 -3.58 -1.85 -5.08
N VAL A 68 -3.22 -1.25 -3.96
CA VAL A 68 -4.19 -0.66 -3.03
C VAL A 68 -4.88 0.55 -3.66
N PHE A 69 -4.12 1.42 -4.33
CA PHE A 69 -4.65 2.57 -5.06
C PHE A 69 -5.61 2.14 -6.20
N LEU A 70 -5.19 1.20 -7.04
CA LEU A 70 -6.02 0.69 -8.14
C LEU A 70 -7.24 -0.10 -7.65
N SER A 71 -7.15 -0.73 -6.47
CA SER A 71 -8.31 -1.34 -5.80
C SER A 71 -9.34 -0.27 -5.45
N GLY A 72 -8.91 0.85 -4.85
CA GLY A 72 -9.77 2.02 -4.64
C GLY A 72 -10.43 2.51 -5.93
N ALA A 73 -9.65 2.71 -7.00
CA ALA A 73 -10.18 3.18 -8.29
C ALA A 73 -11.22 2.20 -8.86
N SER A 74 -10.97 0.90 -8.74
CA SER A 74 -11.92 -0.15 -9.15
C SER A 74 -13.20 -0.15 -8.31
N ILE A 75 -13.14 0.22 -7.04
CA ILE A 75 -14.30 0.36 -6.16
C ILE A 75 -15.18 1.55 -6.61
N TYR A 76 -14.58 2.66 -7.02
CA TYR A 76 -15.32 3.79 -7.59
C TYR A 76 -16.04 3.40 -8.88
N LEU A 77 -15.38 2.67 -9.77
CA LEU A 77 -16.02 2.20 -11.01
C LEU A 77 -17.17 1.20 -10.75
N GLN A 78 -17.10 0.45 -9.65
CA GLN A 78 -18.21 -0.38 -9.18
C GLN A 78 -19.35 0.46 -8.60
N SER A 79 -19.07 1.61 -7.98
CA SER A 79 -20.10 2.50 -7.43
C SER A 79 -20.97 3.14 -8.50
N LEU A 80 -20.55 3.11 -9.77
CA LEU A 80 -21.38 3.55 -10.89
C LEU A 80 -22.51 2.57 -11.23
N ARG A 81 -22.44 1.33 -10.73
CA ARG A 81 -23.33 0.22 -11.09
C ARG A 81 -24.05 -0.41 -9.90
N LYS A 82 -23.75 0.04 -8.68
CA LYS A 82 -24.30 -0.46 -7.43
C LYS A 82 -24.83 0.70 -6.61
N THR A 83 -25.91 0.48 -5.87
CA THR A 83 -26.31 1.42 -4.83
C THR A 83 -25.22 1.50 -3.74
N LYS A 84 -25.20 2.60 -2.98
CA LYS A 84 -24.24 2.76 -1.87
C LYS A 84 -24.33 1.61 -0.86
N LYS A 85 -25.55 1.16 -0.53
CA LYS A 85 -25.79 0.07 0.43
C LYS A 85 -25.26 -1.27 -0.11
N GLU A 86 -25.53 -1.60 -1.37
CA GLU A 86 -25.00 -2.81 -2.00
C GLU A 86 -23.48 -2.79 -2.08
N LEU A 87 -22.90 -1.65 -2.45
CA LEU A 87 -21.44 -1.53 -2.52
C LEU A 87 -20.81 -1.60 -1.13
N SER A 88 -21.35 -0.91 -0.13
CA SER A 88 -20.89 -0.99 1.26
C SER A 88 -20.88 -2.44 1.77
N ALA A 89 -22.01 -3.15 1.64
CA ALA A 89 -22.12 -4.54 2.05
C ALA A 89 -21.16 -5.45 1.29
N PHE A 90 -20.97 -5.22 -0.02
CA PHE A 90 -20.02 -5.97 -0.83
C PHE A 90 -18.57 -5.76 -0.37
N LEU A 91 -18.18 -4.52 -0.07
CA LEU A 91 -16.83 -4.19 0.39
C LEU A 91 -16.54 -4.75 1.77
N ILE A 92 -17.49 -4.65 2.70
CA ILE A 92 -17.34 -5.19 4.05
C ILE A 92 -17.19 -6.71 3.99
N LYS A 93 -18.07 -7.42 3.26
CA LYS A 93 -17.97 -8.89 3.12
C LYS A 93 -16.65 -9.32 2.49
N ARG A 94 -16.23 -8.64 1.42
CA ARG A 94 -14.98 -8.96 0.72
C ARG A 94 -13.75 -8.63 1.57
N GLY A 95 -13.78 -7.51 2.30
CA GLY A 95 -12.72 -7.12 3.22
C GLY A 95 -12.55 -8.12 4.36
N LEU A 96 -13.66 -8.52 5.00
CA LEU A 96 -13.67 -9.57 6.03
C LEU A 96 -13.19 -10.92 5.48
N TRP A 97 -13.52 -11.26 4.24
CA TRP A 97 -12.99 -12.46 3.59
C TRP A 97 -11.48 -12.40 3.38
N LEU A 98 -10.93 -11.26 2.97
CA LEU A 98 -9.47 -11.09 2.82
C LEU A 98 -8.76 -11.17 4.18
N ILE A 99 -9.34 -10.59 5.22
CA ILE A 99 -8.87 -10.71 6.60
C ILE A 99 -8.83 -12.18 7.03
N PHE A 100 -9.92 -12.91 6.81
CA PHE A 100 -10.00 -14.33 7.12
C PHE A 100 -8.96 -15.14 6.32
N ALA A 101 -8.83 -14.87 5.02
CA ALA A 101 -7.85 -15.54 4.18
C ALA A 101 -6.42 -15.30 4.66
N GLU A 102 -6.08 -14.08 5.09
CA GLU A 102 -4.76 -13.78 5.66
C GLU A 102 -4.51 -14.57 6.96
N PHE A 103 -5.47 -14.54 7.88
CA PHE A 103 -5.30 -15.14 9.21
C PHE A 103 -5.29 -16.66 9.18
N VAL A 104 -5.97 -17.27 8.20
CA VAL A 104 -6.10 -18.73 8.12
C VAL A 104 -5.26 -19.28 6.98
N ILE A 105 -5.55 -18.90 5.74
CA ILE A 105 -4.93 -19.50 4.55
C ILE A 105 -3.47 -19.08 4.43
N ILE A 106 -3.18 -17.78 4.52
CA ILE A 106 -1.83 -17.25 4.32
C ILE A 106 -0.94 -17.55 5.51
N SER A 107 -1.46 -17.39 6.74
CA SER A 107 -0.73 -17.76 7.94
C SER A 107 -0.34 -19.24 7.91
N PHE A 108 -1.27 -20.15 7.58
CA PHE A 108 -0.95 -21.57 7.37
C PHE A 108 0.06 -21.79 6.25
N ALA A 109 -0.09 -21.13 5.10
CA ALA A 109 0.81 -21.30 3.96
C ALA A 109 2.25 -20.85 4.25
N TRP A 110 2.45 -19.88 5.14
CA TRP A 110 3.77 -19.40 5.55
C TRP A 110 4.39 -20.23 6.66
N THR A 111 3.61 -20.66 7.65
CA THR A 111 4.12 -21.38 8.82
C THR A 111 4.09 -22.90 8.67
N PHE A 112 3.28 -23.40 7.75
CA PHE A 112 2.89 -24.82 7.63
C PHE A 112 2.35 -25.40 8.94
N ASP A 113 1.78 -24.54 9.80
CA ASP A 113 1.27 -24.90 11.11
C ASP A 113 -0.26 -24.86 11.13
N PRO A 114 -0.95 -26.02 11.14
CA PRO A 114 -2.40 -26.07 11.14
C PRO A 114 -3.02 -25.58 12.45
N LEU A 115 -2.24 -25.47 13.52
CA LEU A 115 -2.70 -24.94 14.81
C LEU A 115 -2.63 -23.42 14.88
N LEU A 116 -2.07 -22.76 13.85
CA LEU A 116 -1.98 -21.30 13.75
C LEU A 116 -1.38 -20.65 15.01
N HIS A 117 -0.30 -21.23 15.55
CA HIS A 117 0.44 -20.63 16.66
C HIS A 117 0.99 -19.24 16.32
N VAL A 118 1.18 -18.94 15.03
CA VAL A 118 1.51 -17.60 14.56
C VAL A 118 0.48 -17.17 13.52
N ILE A 119 -0.27 -16.11 13.84
CA ILE A 119 -1.16 -15.43 12.91
C ILE A 119 -0.39 -14.25 12.31
N VAL A 120 -0.27 -14.22 10.99
CA VAL A 120 0.48 -13.17 10.27
C VAL A 120 -0.49 -12.10 9.77
N MET A 121 -0.11 -10.83 9.87
CA MET A 121 -0.87 -9.69 9.34
C MET A 121 -0.05 -8.97 8.25
N GLN A 122 -0.18 -9.44 7.00
CA GLN A 122 0.49 -8.84 5.84
C GLN A 122 -0.37 -7.82 5.09
N VAL A 123 0.07 -7.48 3.88
CA VAL A 123 -0.60 -6.57 2.95
C VAL A 123 -2.05 -6.99 2.64
N ILE A 124 -2.39 -8.29 2.63
CA ILE A 124 -3.76 -8.74 2.36
C ILE A 124 -4.70 -8.35 3.51
N TRP A 125 -4.26 -8.48 4.76
CA TRP A 125 -5.00 -7.94 5.91
C TRP A 125 -5.18 -6.43 5.78
N ALA A 126 -4.11 -5.68 5.47
CA ALA A 126 -4.16 -4.23 5.33
C ALA A 126 -5.15 -3.79 4.23
N ILE A 127 -5.20 -4.51 3.10
CA ILE A 127 -6.21 -4.31 2.05
C ILE A 127 -7.60 -4.65 2.57
N GLY A 128 -7.77 -5.79 3.26
CA GLY A 128 -9.04 -6.25 3.79
C GLY A 128 -9.68 -5.24 4.73
N ILE A 129 -8.95 -4.77 5.74
CA ILE A 129 -9.47 -3.75 6.67
C ILE A 129 -9.71 -2.40 5.98
N SER A 130 -8.86 -2.01 5.03
CA SER A 130 -9.06 -0.80 4.22
C SER A 130 -10.36 -0.87 3.40
N MET A 131 -10.72 -2.05 2.86
CA MET A 131 -11.98 -2.26 2.16
C MET A 131 -13.19 -2.17 3.11
N VAL A 132 -13.09 -2.73 4.32
CA VAL A 132 -14.14 -2.60 5.35
C VAL A 132 -14.36 -1.12 5.68
N LEU A 133 -13.29 -0.38 5.95
CA LEU A 133 -13.36 1.04 6.27
C LEU A 133 -13.91 1.88 5.13
N LEU A 134 -13.44 1.67 3.89
CA LEU A 134 -14.03 2.35 2.73
C LEU A 134 -15.51 1.97 2.54
N GLY A 135 -15.89 0.73 2.82
CA GLY A 135 -17.29 0.28 2.83
C GLY A 135 -18.17 1.08 3.78
N LEU A 136 -17.66 1.47 4.95
CA LEU A 136 -18.34 2.35 5.88
C LEU A 136 -18.32 3.81 5.41
N LEU A 137 -17.17 4.28 4.93
CA LEU A 137 -16.95 5.67 4.53
C LEU A 137 -17.67 6.07 3.22
N ILE A 138 -18.07 5.11 2.37
CA ILE A 138 -18.71 5.42 1.07
C ILE A 138 -20.05 6.16 1.19
N HIS A 139 -20.66 6.12 2.38
CA HIS A 139 -21.86 6.88 2.68
C HIS A 139 -21.60 8.38 2.81
N LEU A 140 -20.35 8.77 3.12
CA LEU A 140 -19.93 10.15 3.26
C LEU A 140 -19.77 10.86 1.90
N PRO A 141 -19.73 12.21 1.88
CA PRO A 141 -19.48 12.97 0.65
C PRO A 141 -18.10 12.68 0.07
N TYR A 142 -17.99 12.66 -1.26
CA TYR A 142 -16.73 12.46 -1.99
C TYR A 142 -15.58 13.35 -1.49
N ARG A 143 -15.88 14.63 -1.21
CA ARG A 143 -14.87 15.60 -0.72
C ARG A 143 -14.29 15.19 0.63
N PHE A 144 -15.11 14.62 1.52
CA PHE A 144 -14.64 14.16 2.81
C PHE A 144 -13.68 12.98 2.66
N ILE A 145 -14.03 12.00 1.81
CA ILE A 145 -13.17 10.84 1.51
C ILE A 145 -11.83 11.30 0.91
N LEU A 146 -11.87 12.26 -0.02
CA LEU A 146 -10.67 12.82 -0.64
C LEU A 146 -9.77 13.51 0.39
N VAL A 147 -10.33 14.42 1.20
CA VAL A 147 -9.58 15.15 2.23
C VAL A 147 -9.00 14.19 3.26
N LEU A 148 -9.77 13.20 3.71
CA LEU A 148 -9.30 12.18 4.64
C LEU A 148 -8.14 11.37 4.06
N GLY A 149 -8.23 10.94 2.79
CA GLY A 149 -7.15 10.24 2.11
C GLY A 149 -5.87 11.10 2.00
N ILE A 150 -6.01 12.39 1.68
CA ILE A 150 -4.89 13.34 1.64
C ILE A 150 -4.26 13.49 3.02
N ILE A 151 -5.07 13.73 4.06
CA ILE A 151 -4.57 13.88 5.43
C ILE A 151 -3.81 12.63 5.89
N ILE A 152 -4.35 11.44 5.62
CA ILE A 152 -3.68 10.20 6.00
C ILE A 152 -2.34 10.06 5.26
N VAL A 153 -2.34 10.16 3.93
CA VAL A 153 -1.12 9.94 3.14
C VAL A 153 -0.06 10.99 3.45
N PHE A 154 -0.43 12.27 3.53
CA PHE A 154 0.53 13.35 3.79
C PHE A 154 0.81 13.58 5.27
N GLY A 155 0.03 13.04 6.19
CA GLY A 155 0.15 13.32 7.62
C GLY A 155 0.58 12.13 8.48
N HIS A 156 0.52 10.88 7.98
CA HIS A 156 0.84 9.72 8.82
C HIS A 156 2.28 9.77 9.36
N ASN A 157 3.27 10.15 8.54
CA ASN A 157 4.66 10.31 9.00
C ASN A 157 4.88 11.39 10.08
N LEU A 158 3.88 12.24 10.40
CA LEU A 158 4.00 13.11 11.58
C LEU A 158 4.05 12.29 12.87
N LEU A 159 3.58 11.05 12.85
CA LEU A 159 3.68 10.10 13.95
C LEU A 159 5.11 9.57 14.16
N ASP A 160 6.03 9.75 13.19
CA ASP A 160 7.46 9.45 13.36
C ASP A 160 8.11 10.38 14.43
N ILE A 161 7.57 11.59 14.63
CA ILE A 161 8.09 12.57 15.60
C ILE A 161 8.03 12.03 17.04
N PRO A 162 6.87 11.64 17.59
CA PRO A 162 6.83 11.06 18.93
C PRO A 162 7.59 9.73 19.03
N GLU A 163 7.74 8.99 17.93
CA GLU A 163 8.52 7.74 17.90
C GLU A 163 10.02 7.94 18.06
N SER A 164 10.53 9.05 17.53
CA SER A 164 11.93 9.44 17.69
C SER A 164 12.30 9.83 19.13
N ALA A 165 11.32 10.00 20.02
CA ALA A 165 11.56 10.41 21.39
C ALA A 165 12.24 9.28 22.21
N PRO A 166 13.27 9.60 23.02
CA PRO A 166 13.93 8.60 23.86
C PRO A 166 12.94 7.89 24.80
N GLY A 167 12.96 6.56 24.79
CA GLY A 167 12.10 5.74 25.65
C GLY A 167 10.66 5.58 25.16
N PHE A 168 10.33 6.02 23.94
CA PHE A 168 9.05 5.72 23.32
C PHE A 168 8.82 4.20 23.24
N LYS A 169 7.66 3.75 23.72
CA LYS A 169 7.24 2.36 23.68
C LYS A 169 5.88 2.30 22.98
N PRO A 170 5.83 1.90 21.70
CA PRO A 170 4.55 1.71 21.04
C PRO A 170 3.78 0.61 21.75
N ASN A 171 2.47 0.82 21.90
CA ASN A 171 1.55 -0.24 22.30
C ASN A 171 0.95 -0.89 21.05
N PHE A 172 0.15 -1.93 21.27
CA PHE A 172 -0.53 -2.65 20.20
C PHE A 172 -1.26 -1.73 19.20
N TRP A 173 -1.98 -0.72 19.70
CA TRP A 173 -2.75 0.18 18.86
C TRP A 173 -1.84 1.08 18.02
N TRP A 174 -0.76 1.57 18.61
CA TRP A 174 0.21 2.39 17.89
C TRP A 174 0.87 1.58 16.76
N ASP A 175 1.30 0.35 17.03
CA ASP A 175 1.84 -0.54 16.00
C ASP A 175 0.79 -0.88 14.93
N LEU A 176 -0.47 -1.13 15.32
CA LEU A 176 -1.55 -1.43 14.39
C LEU A 176 -1.82 -0.28 13.41
N PHE A 177 -1.75 0.95 13.92
CA PHE A 177 -2.05 2.15 13.14
C PHE A 177 -0.83 2.68 12.36
N HIS A 178 0.39 2.54 12.87
CA HIS A 178 1.55 3.26 12.30
C HIS A 178 2.87 2.47 12.19
N THR A 179 3.32 1.74 13.22
CA THR A 179 4.71 1.20 13.29
C THR A 179 4.84 -0.32 13.14
N GLY A 180 3.78 -1.01 12.76
CA GLY A 180 3.66 -2.47 12.75
C GLY A 180 4.55 -3.21 11.75
N PHE A 181 5.87 -3.02 11.80
CA PHE A 181 6.87 -3.71 10.99
C PHE A 181 7.54 -4.83 11.82
N PHE A 182 7.20 -6.08 11.52
CA PHE A 182 7.65 -7.30 12.21
C PHE A 182 7.47 -7.28 13.74
N LYS A 183 6.35 -6.75 14.22
CA LYS A 183 6.01 -6.71 15.66
C LYS A 183 5.31 -7.99 16.09
N VAL A 184 5.69 -8.54 17.23
CA VAL A 184 5.12 -9.80 17.75
C VAL A 184 4.34 -9.51 19.04
N TYR A 185 3.08 -9.95 19.08
CA TYR A 185 2.20 -9.83 20.23
C TYR A 185 1.72 -11.21 20.68
N THR A 186 1.88 -11.54 21.96
CA THR A 186 1.33 -12.79 22.52
C THR A 186 -0.16 -12.64 22.76
N ILE A 187 -0.99 -13.47 22.12
CA ILE A 187 -2.45 -13.50 22.30
C ILE A 187 -2.82 -14.48 23.43
N SER A 188 -2.16 -15.65 23.46
CA SER A 188 -2.37 -16.69 24.47
C SER A 188 -1.09 -17.54 24.60
N PRO A 189 -0.99 -18.49 25.56
CA PRO A 189 0.15 -19.40 25.62
C PRO A 189 0.40 -20.07 24.26
N ASN A 190 1.62 -19.93 23.75
CA ASN A 190 2.08 -20.42 22.46
C ASN A 190 1.36 -19.83 21.23
N HIS A 191 0.54 -18.79 21.35
CA HIS A 191 -0.09 -18.12 20.21
C HIS A 191 0.34 -16.66 20.10
N PHE A 192 0.81 -16.30 18.91
CA PHE A 192 1.41 -15.02 18.61
C PHE A 192 0.76 -14.38 17.38
N LEU A 193 0.70 -13.06 17.39
CA LEU A 193 0.31 -12.23 16.27
C LEU A 193 1.56 -11.54 15.73
N LEU A 194 1.92 -11.84 14.48
CA LEU A 194 3.01 -11.21 13.77
C LEU A 194 2.45 -10.11 12.86
N MET A 195 2.66 -8.86 13.24
CA MET A 195 2.23 -7.68 12.50
C MET A 195 3.34 -7.21 11.57
N ILE A 196 3.09 -7.22 10.27
CA ILE A 196 4.05 -6.81 9.23
C ILE A 196 3.62 -5.51 8.55
N TYR A 197 2.31 -5.24 8.45
CA TYR A 197 1.78 -4.05 7.82
C TYR A 197 0.78 -3.29 8.71
N PRO A 198 1.12 -2.08 9.20
CA PRO A 198 0.15 -1.17 9.82
C PRO A 198 -0.82 -0.69 8.75
N PHE A 199 -2.12 -0.57 9.04
CA PHE A 199 -3.12 -0.47 7.97
C PHE A 199 -3.49 0.96 7.52
N VAL A 200 -3.23 1.99 8.33
CA VAL A 200 -3.82 3.33 8.15
C VAL A 200 -3.35 3.98 6.85
N ALA A 201 -2.03 3.96 6.57
CA ALA A 201 -1.49 4.52 5.33
C ALA A 201 -2.09 3.86 4.08
N TRP A 202 -2.30 2.53 4.12
CA TRP A 202 -2.98 1.78 3.04
C TRP A 202 -4.44 2.18 2.89
N THR A 203 -5.14 2.43 3.99
CA THR A 203 -6.51 2.97 3.94
C THR A 203 -6.51 4.32 3.22
N GLY A 204 -5.64 5.25 3.62
CA GLY A 204 -5.49 6.55 2.96
C GLY A 204 -5.28 6.42 1.45
N LEU A 205 -4.39 5.51 1.03
CA LEU A 205 -4.12 5.25 -0.37
C LEU A 205 -5.33 4.66 -1.12
N MET A 206 -6.09 3.77 -0.49
CA MET A 206 -7.34 3.23 -1.06
C MET A 206 -8.41 4.32 -1.21
N LEU A 207 -8.52 5.24 -0.24
CA LEU A 207 -9.44 6.39 -0.33
C LEU A 207 -9.06 7.31 -1.48
N LEU A 208 -7.78 7.65 -1.63
CA LEU A 208 -7.29 8.44 -2.76
C LEU A 208 -7.53 7.73 -4.10
N GLY A 209 -7.29 6.41 -4.14
CA GLY A 209 -7.60 5.58 -5.30
C GLY A 209 -9.08 5.62 -5.66
N TYR A 210 -9.97 5.48 -4.67
CA TYR A 210 -11.41 5.63 -4.85
C TYR A 210 -11.75 7.00 -5.45
N CYS A 211 -11.18 8.07 -4.91
CA CYS A 211 -11.42 9.40 -5.45
C CYS A 211 -10.88 9.58 -6.88
N ALA A 212 -9.70 9.03 -7.19
CA ALA A 212 -9.09 9.08 -8.52
C ALA A 212 -9.89 8.29 -9.57
N GLY A 213 -10.68 7.30 -9.15
CA GLY A 213 -11.55 6.52 -10.04
C GLY A 213 -12.53 7.37 -10.86
N ILE A 214 -12.89 8.58 -10.40
CA ILE A 214 -13.73 9.52 -11.15
C ILE A 214 -13.12 9.92 -12.51
N LEU A 215 -11.79 9.97 -12.60
CA LEU A 215 -11.06 10.34 -13.82
C LEU A 215 -11.28 9.33 -14.94
N PHE A 216 -11.70 8.12 -14.60
CA PHE A 216 -11.94 7.02 -15.54
C PHE A 216 -13.41 6.90 -15.96
N THR A 217 -14.25 7.86 -15.58
CA THR A 217 -15.66 7.95 -16.00
C THR A 217 -15.83 8.74 -17.29
N ALA A 218 -17.04 8.71 -17.86
CA ALA A 218 -17.42 9.53 -19.00
C ALA A 218 -17.39 11.06 -18.72
N LYS A 219 -17.18 11.49 -17.46
CA LYS A 219 -17.07 12.93 -17.10
C LYS A 219 -15.80 13.58 -17.65
N PHE A 220 -14.78 12.80 -17.97
CA PHE A 220 -13.49 13.30 -18.45
C PHE A 220 -13.21 12.73 -19.84
N SER A 221 -12.84 13.60 -20.77
CA SER A 221 -12.30 13.15 -22.05
C SER A 221 -10.96 12.45 -21.86
N SER A 222 -10.55 11.61 -22.80
CA SER A 222 -9.25 10.94 -22.74
C SER A 222 -8.09 11.93 -22.66
N ALA A 223 -8.19 13.09 -23.33
CA ALA A 223 -7.20 14.14 -23.27
C ALA A 223 -7.13 14.82 -21.89
N GLN A 224 -8.28 15.16 -21.31
CA GLN A 224 -8.36 15.74 -19.95
C GLN A 224 -7.80 14.76 -18.92
N ARG A 225 -8.20 13.49 -18.98
CA ARG A 225 -7.69 12.44 -18.08
C ARG A 225 -6.17 12.32 -18.17
N ARG A 226 -5.61 12.20 -19.38
CA ARG A 226 -4.16 12.13 -19.59
C ARG A 226 -3.45 13.36 -19.02
N LYS A 227 -3.99 14.55 -19.31
CA LYS A 227 -3.44 15.81 -18.80
C LYS A 227 -3.37 15.78 -17.27
N ILE A 228 -4.49 15.49 -16.59
CA ILE A 228 -4.56 15.42 -15.13
C ILE A 228 -3.56 14.39 -14.59
N LEU A 229 -3.56 13.16 -15.12
CA LEU A 229 -2.67 12.10 -14.65
C LEU A 229 -1.19 12.45 -14.83
N TYR A 230 -0.79 13.07 -15.95
CA TYR A 230 0.59 13.50 -16.15
C TYR A 230 0.99 14.62 -15.19
N TYR A 231 0.17 15.68 -15.06
CA TYR A 231 0.52 16.77 -14.15
C TYR A 231 0.52 16.34 -12.69
N THR A 232 -0.44 15.51 -12.26
CA THR A 232 -0.44 14.95 -10.91
C THR A 232 0.77 14.03 -10.70
N GLY A 233 1.09 13.16 -11.66
CA GLY A 233 2.24 12.25 -11.57
C GLY A 233 3.57 12.99 -11.48
N PHE A 234 3.83 13.93 -12.40
CA PHE A 234 5.04 14.76 -12.36
C PHE A 234 5.09 15.64 -11.12
N GLY A 235 3.95 16.19 -10.69
CA GLY A 235 3.85 16.97 -9.45
C GLY A 235 4.21 16.15 -8.21
N LEU A 236 3.74 14.90 -8.11
CA LEU A 236 4.08 14.01 -7.00
C LEU A 236 5.56 13.57 -7.03
N ILE A 237 6.15 13.36 -8.21
CA ILE A 237 7.59 13.08 -8.34
C ILE A 237 8.41 14.30 -7.91
N ALA A 238 8.04 15.51 -8.34
CA ALA A 238 8.70 16.73 -7.93
C ALA A 238 8.57 16.95 -6.41
N LEU A 239 7.38 16.70 -5.85
CA LEU A 239 7.15 16.77 -4.42
C LEU A 239 8.01 15.76 -3.65
N PHE A 240 8.09 14.51 -4.11
CA PHE A 240 8.98 13.50 -3.55
C PHE A 240 10.43 14.01 -3.52
N ILE A 241 10.94 14.55 -4.64
CA ILE A 241 12.30 15.08 -4.72
C ILE A 241 12.50 16.21 -3.71
N VAL A 242 11.56 17.15 -3.61
CA VAL A 242 11.65 18.28 -2.67
C VAL A 242 11.64 17.80 -1.21
N VAL A 243 10.68 16.95 -0.85
CA VAL A 243 10.57 16.39 0.51
C VAL A 243 11.83 15.62 0.88
N ARG A 244 12.32 14.78 -0.04
CA ARG A 244 13.53 13.99 0.19
C ARG A 244 14.77 14.88 0.31
N PHE A 245 14.89 15.92 -0.52
CA PHE A 245 15.99 16.88 -0.44
C PHE A 245 16.03 17.65 0.89
N ILE A 246 14.87 18.05 1.42
CA ILE A 246 14.73 18.69 2.74
C ILE A 246 15.14 17.73 3.88
N ASN A 247 15.00 16.43 3.66
CA ASN A 247 15.52 15.38 4.55
C ASN A 247 14.98 15.42 5.99
N SER A 248 13.77 15.95 6.18
CA SER A 248 13.16 16.17 7.51
C SER A 248 11.79 15.49 7.69
N TYR A 249 11.18 14.99 6.62
CA TYR A 249 9.83 14.43 6.64
C TYR A 249 9.68 13.30 5.62
N GLY A 250 8.81 12.32 5.91
CA GLY A 250 8.41 11.25 4.99
C GLY A 250 9.24 9.96 5.06
N ASP A 251 10.50 10.05 5.49
CA ASP A 251 11.36 8.90 5.76
C ASP A 251 12.09 9.15 7.09
N PRO A 252 11.93 8.29 8.12
CA PRO A 252 12.62 8.41 9.39
C PRO A 252 14.14 8.16 9.29
N PHE A 253 14.64 7.68 8.14
CA PHE A 253 16.05 7.50 7.84
C PHE A 253 16.54 8.57 6.85
N PRO A 254 17.18 9.65 7.34
CA PRO A 254 17.69 10.71 6.49
C PRO A 254 18.72 10.18 5.49
N TRP A 255 18.64 10.59 4.23
CA TRP A 255 19.68 10.28 3.26
C TRP A 255 20.96 11.01 3.65
N SER A 256 22.11 10.45 3.28
CA SER A 256 23.43 11.02 3.57
C SER A 256 24.40 10.74 2.43
N GLN A 257 25.46 11.54 2.35
CA GLN A 257 26.55 11.28 1.40
C GLN A 257 27.18 9.92 1.71
N GLN A 258 27.38 9.14 0.65
CA GLN A 258 27.97 7.80 0.73
C GLN A 258 29.35 7.78 0.07
N LYS A 259 29.96 6.60 0.02
CA LYS A 259 31.30 6.36 -0.55
C LYS A 259 31.53 6.92 -1.97
N ASN A 260 30.49 7.11 -2.76
CA ASN A 260 30.56 7.74 -4.09
C ASN A 260 29.18 8.29 -4.52
N GLY A 261 29.14 8.95 -5.69
CA GLY A 261 27.92 9.55 -6.23
C GLY A 261 26.78 8.55 -6.49
N SER A 262 27.09 7.33 -6.93
CA SER A 262 26.05 6.33 -7.19
C SER A 262 25.39 5.84 -5.90
N TYR A 263 26.16 5.52 -4.85
CA TYR A 263 25.60 5.14 -3.56
C TYR A 263 24.90 6.31 -2.86
N THR A 264 25.34 7.54 -3.08
CA THR A 264 24.63 8.74 -2.58
C THR A 264 23.28 8.89 -3.25
N PHE A 265 23.18 8.61 -4.56
CA PHE A 265 21.91 8.54 -5.26
C PHE A 265 21.01 7.41 -4.71
N LEU A 266 21.56 6.22 -4.44
CA LEU A 266 20.79 5.15 -3.80
C LEU A 266 20.31 5.55 -2.40
N SER A 267 21.13 6.24 -1.60
CA SER A 267 20.71 6.80 -0.31
C SER A 267 19.54 7.76 -0.45
N PHE A 268 19.61 8.67 -1.43
CA PHE A 268 18.51 9.58 -1.73
C PHE A 268 17.24 8.84 -2.13
N MET A 269 17.34 7.79 -2.94
CA MET A 269 16.19 7.03 -3.43
C MET A 269 15.64 6.00 -2.42
N LYS A 270 16.37 5.70 -1.33
CA LYS A 270 15.93 4.78 -0.28
C LYS A 270 14.78 5.43 0.48
N VAL A 271 13.65 4.71 0.53
CA VAL A 271 12.39 5.03 1.23
C VAL A 271 11.68 3.74 1.60
#